data_AF-A0A7S2G660-F1
#
_entry.id   AF-A0A7S2G660-F1
#
_cell.length_a   1.000
_cell.length_b   1.000
_cell.length_c   1.000
_cell.angle_alpha   90.00
_cell.angle_beta   90.00
_cell.angle_gamma   90.00
#
_symmetry.space_group_name_H-M   'P 1'
#
loop_
_entity.id
_entity.type
_entity.pdbx_description
1 polymer ?
#
loop_
_entity_poly.entity_id
_entity_poly.type
_entity_poly.pdbx_seq_one_letter_code
_entity_poly.pdbx_strand_id
1 'polypeptide(L)'
;APGGPRSEPPPAKLAPGSPNQGEVYIIVDPEVRYQTCLGFGGAFTESSAELLSQMGSANQERIVDAYFREGTGIGYNLGRVHMNSCDFSRGDWCCTEDDDKELKSFNIKRYEQAILPFMRRAMKAAGKSLTLL
;
A
#
# COMPACT_ATOMS: atom_id res chain seq x y z
N ALA A 1 -2.22 22.10 9.68
CA ALA A 1 -3.46 22.14 10.48
C ALA A 1 -3.89 20.70 10.75
N PRO A 2 -4.24 20.31 11.98
CA PRO A 2 -4.85 19.00 12.21
C PRO A 2 -6.10 18.89 11.33
N GLY A 3 -6.17 17.84 10.51
CA GLY A 3 -7.33 17.61 9.65
C GLY A 3 -8.60 17.56 10.49
N GLY A 4 -9.66 18.20 10.03
CA GLY A 4 -10.97 18.16 10.70
C GLY A 4 -11.45 16.72 10.91
N PRO A 5 -12.47 16.51 11.76
CA PRO A 5 -13.00 15.17 12.00
C PRO A 5 -13.38 14.51 10.68
N ARG A 6 -12.86 13.29 10.46
CA ARG A 6 -13.23 12.44 9.32
C ARG A 6 -14.64 11.91 9.58
N SER A 7 -15.65 12.73 9.30
CA SER A 7 -17.05 12.29 9.28
C SER A 7 -17.31 11.56 7.97
N GLU A 8 -17.75 10.31 8.03
CA GLU A 8 -18.34 9.67 6.84
C GLU A 8 -19.59 10.47 6.45
N PRO A 9 -19.70 10.94 5.20
CA PRO A 9 -20.97 11.51 4.75
C PRO A 9 -22.05 10.43 4.81
N PRO A 10 -23.29 10.78 5.16
CA PRO A 10 -24.38 9.81 5.15
C PRO A 10 -24.52 9.19 3.76
N PRO A 11 -24.90 7.91 3.65
CA PRO A 11 -25.14 7.29 2.36
C PRO A 11 -26.11 8.13 1.53
N ALA A 12 -25.72 8.43 0.28
CA ALA A 12 -26.60 9.13 -0.63
C ALA A 12 -27.84 8.28 -0.89
N LYS A 13 -29.03 8.91 -0.80
CA LYS A 13 -30.27 8.24 -1.19
C LYS A 13 -30.33 8.21 -2.72
N LEU A 14 -30.34 7.01 -3.29
CA LEU A 14 -30.60 6.84 -4.71
C LEU A 14 -32.08 7.15 -4.97
N ALA A 15 -32.34 8.05 -5.91
CA ALA A 15 -33.67 8.36 -6.40
C ALA A 15 -33.68 8.22 -7.92
N PRO A 16 -34.73 7.62 -8.52
CA PRO A 16 -34.92 7.73 -9.95
C PRO A 16 -35.09 9.22 -10.29
N GLY A 17 -34.17 9.74 -11.10
CA GLY A 17 -34.19 11.13 -11.57
C GLY A 17 -33.99 11.16 -13.07
N SER A 18 -34.65 12.11 -13.74
CA SER A 18 -34.36 12.46 -15.14
C SER A 18 -33.60 13.78 -15.15
N PRO A 19 -32.65 14.00 -16.07
CA PRO A 19 -31.97 15.28 -16.18
C PRO A 19 -32.96 16.43 -16.42
N ASN A 20 -32.96 17.41 -15.53
CA ASN A 20 -33.69 18.67 -15.63
C ASN A 20 -32.81 19.74 -16.30
N GLN A 21 -33.43 20.69 -17.00
CA GLN A 21 -32.70 21.85 -17.53
C GLN A 21 -32.14 22.72 -16.39
N GLY A 22 -30.86 23.08 -16.49
CA GLY A 22 -30.18 23.99 -15.56
C GLY A 22 -29.36 23.31 -14.46
N GLU A 23 -29.37 21.98 -14.38
CA GLU A 23 -28.57 21.20 -13.42
C GLU A 23 -27.35 20.55 -14.08
N VAL A 24 -26.33 20.24 -13.27
CA VAL A 24 -25.10 19.57 -13.71
C VAL A 24 -25.20 18.08 -13.37
N TYR A 25 -24.98 17.23 -14.38
CA TYR A 25 -25.06 15.78 -14.25
C TYR A 25 -23.75 15.10 -14.59
N ILE A 26 -23.46 14.01 -13.87
CA ILE A 26 -22.45 13.02 -14.24
C ILE A 26 -23.19 11.76 -14.65
N ILE A 27 -22.99 11.31 -15.88
CA ILE A 27 -23.64 10.13 -16.45
C ILE A 27 -22.58 9.03 -16.57
N VAL A 28 -22.89 7.83 -16.06
CA VAL A 28 -22.02 6.66 -16.11
C VAL A 28 -22.61 5.65 -17.08
N ASP A 29 -21.89 5.32 -18.15
CA ASP A 29 -22.27 4.27 -19.11
C ASP A 29 -21.45 2.99 -18.83
N PRO A 30 -22.07 1.91 -18.32
CA PRO A 30 -21.36 0.67 -17.99
C PRO A 30 -20.92 -0.16 -19.21
N GLU A 31 -21.41 0.14 -20.41
CA GLU A 31 -21.01 -0.54 -21.65
C GLU A 31 -19.71 0.03 -22.22
N VAL A 32 -19.37 1.28 -21.88
CA VAL A 32 -18.10 1.91 -22.26
C VAL A 32 -17.00 1.51 -21.27
N ARG A 33 -16.12 0.61 -21.70
CA ARG A 33 -15.05 0.05 -20.86
C ARG A 33 -13.66 0.56 -21.23
N TYR A 34 -12.80 0.68 -20.22
CA TYR A 34 -11.38 1.05 -20.34
C TYR A 34 -10.49 0.02 -19.63
N GLN A 35 -9.35 0.46 -19.08
CA GLN A 35 -8.41 -0.41 -18.37
C GLN A 35 -8.99 -1.01 -17.08
N THR A 36 -8.50 -2.19 -16.72
CA THR A 36 -8.67 -2.74 -15.37
C THR A 36 -7.70 -2.08 -14.41
N CYS A 37 -8.20 -1.61 -13.27
CA CYS A 37 -7.35 -1.10 -12.19
C CYS A 37 -6.69 -2.26 -11.45
N LEU A 38 -5.36 -2.35 -11.50
CA LEU A 38 -4.59 -3.40 -10.83
C LEU A 38 -4.75 -3.37 -9.30
N GLY A 39 -4.78 -2.18 -8.73
CA GLY A 39 -4.90 -1.99 -7.29
C GLY A 39 -4.40 -0.63 -6.83
N PHE A 40 -4.44 -0.44 -5.51
CA PHE A 40 -3.95 0.74 -4.82
C PHE A 40 -3.09 0.31 -3.63
N GLY A 41 -2.07 1.11 -3.33
CA GLY A 41 -0.98 0.62 -2.51
C GLY A 41 0.01 1.67 -2.06
N GLY A 42 1.08 1.18 -1.44
CA GLY A 42 2.22 1.97 -1.00
C GLY A 42 3.53 1.22 -1.20
N ALA A 43 4.65 1.86 -0.86
CA ALA A 43 5.98 1.27 -0.97
C ALA A 43 6.47 0.70 0.37
N PHE A 44 6.98 -0.53 0.33
CA PHE A 44 7.70 -1.18 1.43
C PHE A 44 9.17 -0.78 1.39
N THR A 45 9.45 0.49 1.64
CA THR A 45 10.82 1.01 1.75
C THR A 45 11.49 0.58 3.05
N GLU A 46 12.81 0.56 3.08
CA GLU A 46 13.56 0.30 4.32
C GLU A 46 13.19 1.31 5.43
N SER A 47 13.10 2.60 5.10
CA SER A 47 12.67 3.63 6.05
C SER A 47 11.27 3.38 6.63
N SER A 48 10.28 3.04 5.79
CA SER A 48 8.92 2.79 6.28
C SER A 48 8.84 1.53 7.14
N ALA A 49 9.59 0.49 6.78
CA ALA A 49 9.67 -0.74 7.56
C ALA A 49 10.38 -0.53 8.91
N GLU A 50 11.45 0.25 8.93
CA GLU A 50 12.19 0.56 10.15
C GLU A 50 11.38 1.44 11.11
N LEU A 51 10.72 2.49 10.59
CA LEU A 51 9.84 3.32 11.40
C LEU A 51 8.73 2.49 12.05
N LEU A 52 8.14 1.55 11.31
CA LEU A 52 7.15 0.64 11.85
C LEU A 52 7.76 -0.27 12.93
N SER A 53 8.95 -0.84 12.70
CA SER A 53 9.56 -1.79 13.64
C SER A 53 9.93 -1.16 14.98
N GLN A 54 10.20 0.15 15.01
CA GLN A 54 10.50 0.92 16.24
C GLN A 54 9.26 1.23 17.09
N MET A 55 8.04 1.02 16.56
CA MET A 55 6.81 1.27 17.31
C MET A 55 6.45 0.11 18.24
N GLY A 56 5.64 0.36 19.26
CA GLY A 56 5.04 -0.70 20.08
C GLY A 56 4.09 -1.59 19.25
N SER A 57 3.98 -2.87 19.62
CA SER A 57 3.21 -3.89 18.86
C SER A 57 1.78 -3.46 18.52
N ALA A 58 1.06 -2.85 19.48
CA ALA A 58 -0.30 -2.37 19.29
C ALA A 58 -0.40 -1.27 18.22
N ASN A 59 0.60 -0.39 18.12
CA ASN A 59 0.62 0.66 17.10
C ASN A 59 1.04 0.11 15.73
N GLN A 60 1.96 -0.86 15.71
CA GLN A 60 2.29 -1.56 14.48
C GLN A 60 1.05 -2.22 13.87
N GLU A 61 0.26 -2.92 14.69
CA GLU A 61 -0.98 -3.57 14.26
C GLU A 61 -2.02 -2.55 13.80
N ARG A 62 -2.25 -1.45 14.55
CA ARG A 62 -3.16 -0.38 14.12
C ARG A 62 -2.81 0.20 12.76
N ILE A 63 -1.53 0.47 12.49
CA ILE A 63 -1.10 1.05 11.21
C ILE A 63 -1.27 0.05 10.09
N VAL A 64 -0.83 -1.20 10.29
CA VAL A 64 -0.96 -2.26 9.29
C VAL A 64 -2.45 -2.49 8.97
N ASP A 65 -3.30 -2.58 9.97
CA ASP A 65 -4.73 -2.78 9.78
C ASP A 65 -5.39 -1.60 9.07
N ALA A 66 -5.05 -0.36 9.47
CA ALA A 66 -5.58 0.85 8.83
C ALA A 66 -5.29 0.89 7.32
N TYR A 67 -4.13 0.38 6.88
CA TYR A 67 -3.77 0.33 5.46
C TYR A 67 -4.32 -0.90 4.73
N PHE A 68 -4.17 -2.09 5.31
CA PHE A 68 -4.32 -3.35 4.56
C PHE A 68 -5.58 -4.15 4.91
N ARG A 69 -6.17 -3.97 6.10
CA ARG A 69 -7.34 -4.75 6.51
C ARG A 69 -8.59 -4.25 5.79
N GLU A 70 -9.26 -5.12 5.05
CA GLU A 70 -10.54 -4.79 4.41
C GLU A 70 -11.65 -4.60 5.46
N GLY A 71 -12.61 -3.71 5.16
CA GLY A 71 -13.78 -3.42 6.00
C GLY A 71 -13.51 -2.51 7.21
N THR A 72 -12.29 -2.48 7.74
CA THR A 72 -11.91 -1.62 8.89
C THR A 72 -10.75 -0.67 8.57
N GLY A 73 -9.93 -0.99 7.57
CA GLY A 73 -8.94 -0.10 6.97
C GLY A 73 -9.31 0.28 5.53
N ILE A 74 -8.36 0.87 4.81
CA ILE A 74 -8.55 1.33 3.42
C ILE A 74 -8.27 0.26 2.35
N GLY A 75 -7.92 -0.96 2.76
CA GLY A 75 -7.87 -2.13 1.88
C GLY A 75 -6.80 -2.09 0.77
N TYR A 76 -5.59 -1.63 1.07
CA TYR A 76 -4.46 -1.71 0.12
C TYR A 76 -4.21 -3.14 -0.33
N ASN A 77 -4.08 -3.33 -1.64
CA ASN A 77 -3.89 -4.62 -2.29
C ASN A 77 -2.67 -4.65 -3.22
N LEU A 78 -1.96 -3.53 -3.35
CA LEU A 78 -0.76 -3.36 -4.16
C LEU A 78 0.40 -2.91 -3.25
N GLY A 79 1.60 -3.39 -3.52
CA GLY A 79 2.82 -3.00 -2.80
C GLY A 79 3.99 -2.84 -3.75
N ARG A 80 4.75 -1.75 -3.61
CA ARG A 80 6.03 -1.60 -4.32
C ARG A 80 7.19 -2.01 -3.42
N VAL A 81 8.11 -2.82 -3.93
CA VAL A 81 9.33 -3.25 -3.21
C VAL A 81 10.54 -2.86 -4.05
N HIS A 82 11.46 -2.11 -3.47
CA HIS A 82 12.69 -1.75 -4.16
C HIS A 82 13.67 -2.94 -4.16
N MET A 83 14.44 -3.10 -5.23
CA MET A 83 15.57 -4.03 -5.31
C MET A 83 16.85 -3.27 -4.98
N ASN A 84 17.70 -3.82 -4.09
CA ASN A 84 18.84 -3.12 -3.49
C ASN A 84 18.40 -1.91 -2.67
N SER A 85 19.31 -1.01 -2.32
CA SER A 85 19.00 0.27 -1.67
C SER A 85 18.23 1.24 -2.59
N CYS A 86 17.55 2.21 -1.97
CA CYS A 86 17.02 3.40 -2.62
C CYS A 86 17.32 4.65 -1.78
N ASP A 87 16.87 5.83 -2.22
CA ASP A 87 16.97 7.09 -1.46
C ASP A 87 16.26 7.05 -0.09
N PHE A 88 15.32 6.12 0.10
CA PHE A 88 14.67 5.81 1.37
C PHE A 88 15.29 4.60 2.10
N SER A 89 16.55 4.27 1.80
CA SER A 89 17.38 3.34 2.56
C SER A 89 18.24 4.05 3.59
N ARG A 90 18.71 3.31 4.60
CA ARG A 90 19.63 3.86 5.62
C ARG A 90 21.05 4.12 5.11
N GLY A 91 21.32 3.74 3.88
CA GLY A 91 22.61 3.84 3.22
C GLY A 91 22.59 3.04 1.93
N ASP A 92 23.68 3.13 1.19
CA ASP A 92 23.85 2.44 -0.08
C ASP A 92 24.22 0.98 0.16
N TRP A 93 23.44 0.07 -0.42
CA TRP A 93 23.68 -1.36 -0.37
C TRP A 93 23.13 -2.06 -1.60
N CYS A 94 23.72 -3.21 -1.92
CA CYS A 94 23.30 -4.15 -2.94
C CYS A 94 23.17 -5.55 -2.31
N CYS A 95 22.35 -6.41 -2.90
CA CYS A 95 22.25 -7.82 -2.49
C CYS A 95 23.51 -8.63 -2.81
N THR A 96 24.43 -8.08 -3.59
CA THR A 96 25.71 -8.68 -3.98
C THR A 96 26.86 -7.77 -3.59
N GLU A 97 28.03 -8.35 -3.41
CA GLU A 97 29.29 -7.60 -3.35
C GLU A 97 29.70 -7.10 -4.75
N ASP A 98 30.60 -6.13 -4.78
CA ASP A 98 31.14 -5.57 -6.02
C ASP A 98 31.91 -6.64 -6.81
N ASP A 99 31.82 -6.59 -8.15
CA ASP A 99 32.47 -7.50 -9.09
C ASP A 99 32.10 -9.00 -9.01
N ASP A 100 31.08 -9.37 -8.23
CA ASP A 100 30.57 -10.76 -8.15
C ASP A 100 29.63 -11.13 -9.31
N LYS A 101 30.22 -11.38 -10.49
CA LYS A 101 29.49 -11.75 -11.71
C LYS A 101 28.80 -13.12 -11.63
N GLU A 102 29.21 -13.97 -10.69
CA GLU A 102 28.66 -15.31 -10.50
C GLU A 102 27.58 -15.36 -9.41
N LEU A 103 27.25 -14.22 -8.77
CA LEU A 103 26.25 -14.07 -7.71
C LEU A 103 26.51 -14.97 -6.48
N LYS A 104 27.76 -15.34 -6.20
CA LYS A 104 28.12 -16.18 -5.04
C LYS A 104 27.86 -15.51 -3.70
N SER A 105 27.93 -14.19 -3.65
CA SER A 105 27.68 -13.35 -2.47
C SER A 105 26.20 -12.97 -2.30
N PHE A 106 25.35 -13.29 -3.29
CA PHE A 106 23.95 -12.85 -3.29
C PHE A 106 23.23 -13.26 -2.01
N ASN A 107 22.67 -12.27 -1.31
CA ASN A 107 21.81 -12.51 -0.16
C ASN A 107 20.79 -11.38 0.04
N ILE A 108 19.72 -11.70 0.76
CA ILE A 108 18.62 -10.77 1.06
C ILE A 108 18.56 -10.39 2.54
N LYS A 109 19.66 -10.55 3.29
CA LYS A 109 19.69 -10.34 4.75
C LYS A 109 19.18 -8.96 5.15
N ARG A 110 19.41 -7.95 4.30
CA ARG A 110 18.92 -6.59 4.53
C ARG A 110 17.39 -6.50 4.52
N TYR A 111 16.73 -7.23 3.62
CA TYR A 111 15.27 -7.30 3.57
C TYR A 111 14.68 -8.01 4.79
N GLU A 112 15.36 -9.04 5.28
CA GLU A 112 14.91 -9.85 6.42
C GLU A 112 14.82 -9.05 7.74
N GLN A 113 15.59 -7.95 7.86
CA GLN A 113 15.64 -7.15 9.08
C GLN A 113 14.31 -6.46 9.39
N ALA A 114 13.66 -5.85 8.40
CA ALA A 114 12.43 -5.07 8.61
C ALA A 114 11.44 -5.13 7.45
N ILE A 115 11.92 -5.13 6.20
CA ILE A 115 11.06 -5.07 5.00
C ILE A 115 10.17 -6.32 4.91
N LEU A 116 10.76 -7.53 4.97
CA LEU A 116 10.01 -8.78 4.91
C LEU A 116 9.05 -8.98 6.09
N PRO A 117 9.46 -8.71 7.36
CA PRO A 117 8.52 -8.69 8.48
C PRO A 117 7.31 -7.77 8.24
N PHE A 118 7.52 -6.57 7.71
CA PHE A 118 6.43 -5.64 7.40
C PHE A 118 5.51 -6.18 6.30
N MET A 119 6.08 -6.64 5.18
CA MET A 119 5.30 -7.23 4.08
C MET A 119 4.45 -8.43 4.53
N ARG A 120 5.01 -9.32 5.35
CA ARG A 120 4.29 -10.48 5.92
C ARG A 120 3.12 -10.04 6.80
N ARG A 121 3.32 -9.00 7.63
CA ARG A 121 2.24 -8.41 8.44
C ARG A 121 1.13 -7.84 7.57
N ALA A 122 1.49 -7.10 6.52
CA ALA A 122 0.54 -6.52 5.58
C ALA A 122 -0.31 -7.59 4.87
N MET A 123 0.32 -8.63 4.31
CA MET A 123 -0.40 -9.75 3.67
C MET A 123 -1.30 -10.50 4.66
N LYS A 124 -0.84 -10.69 5.90
CA LYS A 124 -1.65 -11.31 6.97
C LYS A 124 -2.89 -10.47 7.29
N ALA A 125 -2.75 -9.15 7.40
CA ALA A 125 -3.87 -8.24 7.68
C ALA A 125 -4.84 -8.13 6.51
N ALA A 126 -4.34 -8.14 5.27
CA ALA A 126 -5.15 -8.18 4.07
C ALA A 126 -5.92 -9.49 3.89
N GLY A 127 -5.47 -10.58 4.54
CA GLY A 127 -6.06 -11.92 4.39
C GLY A 127 -5.83 -12.55 3.01
N LYS A 128 -4.95 -11.96 2.20
CA LYS A 128 -4.62 -12.38 0.83
C LYS A 128 -3.22 -11.94 0.44
N SER A 129 -2.70 -12.52 -0.64
CA SER A 129 -1.47 -12.04 -1.27
C SER A 129 -1.68 -10.63 -1.82
N LEU A 130 -0.68 -9.78 -1.66
CA LEU A 130 -0.62 -8.47 -2.31
C LEU A 130 -0.01 -8.63 -3.70
N THR A 131 -0.48 -7.84 -4.66
CA THR A 131 0.26 -7.65 -5.91
C THR A 131 1.52 -6.87 -5.60
N LEU A 132 2.69 -7.38 -5.98
CA LEU A 132 3.98 -6.73 -5.73
C LEU A 132 4.61 -6.24 -7.03
N LEU A 133 5.14 -5.01 -7.01
CA LEU A 133 5.86 -4.34 -8.11
C LEU A 133 7.28 -3.96 -7.71
#